data_AF-A0A246JJ46-F1
#
_entry.id   AF-A0A246JJ46-F1
#
_cell.length_a   1.000
_cell.length_b   1.000
_cell.length_c   1.000
_cell.angle_alpha   90.00
_cell.angle_beta   90.00
_cell.angle_gamma   90.00
#
_symmetry.space_group_name_H-M   'P 1'
#
loop_
_entity.id
_entity.type
_entity.pdbx_description
1 polymer ?
#
loop_
_entity_poly.entity_id
_entity_poly.type
_entity_poly.pdbx_seq_one_letter_code
_entity_poly.pdbx_strand_id
1 'polypeptide(L)'
;MTRILLFLAALFTLTQPARAADDISAVSRSAVRVVTVAMVDGEVVGFGHGSGIAISPTRVITNAHVVESAVKYPGNVALGVVPSEGQKSYAAKLIAIDVARDLALIEISGARLPAATIFTGPLESGTDVVALGYPGNVDLATARSANDYITPRSPVRSEGNLSNTQAVDGVAMLVHTAKISRGNSGGPLVDQCGRIVGINSAITRADDGDSPFAFAISTRELARFLADAGQEYASIGTPCLSFAEADARDRAVLDAAARAEAEANNAKTATANLERQLKQARAAKEALAARENRIALAGVLFVIGALAAGAGLLFYNQRNIRNAKIAGGAGTVLMLAAAILFITRPDVLAATTDEPAAPGSATASKLAEGRFLCTIRPDRSRITVSATTDVPVTISGGGCVNDRTQYAQGSDGRWQRILVPNDEATVTIASIDQAAEEYRVDRYLLDADTMTKAREIRAGVTLKSCTADANELAGLATQQDAIRSALPAAPNERLVYRCQPLAKGAAAQ
;
A
#
# COMPACT_ATOMS: atom_id res chain seq x y z
N MET A 1 22.69 42.88 25.66
CA MET A 1 23.21 42.03 24.56
C MET A 1 23.14 40.53 24.87
N THR A 2 23.33 40.11 26.12
CA THR A 2 23.27 38.70 26.57
C THR A 2 21.89 38.01 26.47
N ARG A 3 20.78 38.76 26.45
CA ARG A 3 19.41 38.18 26.30
C ARG A 3 19.01 37.89 24.85
N ILE A 4 19.68 38.48 23.85
CA ILE A 4 19.41 38.22 22.43
C ILE A 4 20.16 36.97 21.95
N LEU A 5 21.35 36.69 22.51
CA LEU A 5 22.11 35.47 22.22
C LEU A 5 21.42 34.18 22.73
N LEU A 6 20.66 34.25 23.83
CA LEU A 6 19.88 33.11 24.33
C LEU A 6 18.66 32.78 23.46
N PHE A 7 18.09 33.76 22.75
CA PHE A 7 17.01 33.52 21.79
C PHE A 7 17.51 32.99 20.44
N LEU A 8 18.73 33.35 20.02
CA LEU A 8 19.36 32.79 18.82
C LEU A 8 19.93 31.37 19.04
N ALA A 9 20.32 31.01 20.27
CA ALA A 9 20.74 29.65 20.60
C ALA A 9 19.57 28.64 20.62
N ALA A 10 18.32 29.10 20.79
CA ALA A 10 17.12 28.25 20.74
C ALA A 10 16.64 27.95 19.30
N LEU A 11 17.13 28.68 18.29
CA LEU A 11 16.74 28.48 16.89
C LEU A 11 17.62 27.46 16.12
N PHE A 12 18.67 26.93 16.75
CA PHE A 12 19.48 25.82 16.23
C PHE A 12 19.26 24.57 17.07
N THR A 13 18.01 24.18 17.28
CA THR A 13 17.74 22.74 17.39
C THR A 13 17.97 22.18 16.00
N LEU A 14 19.17 21.64 15.78
CA LEU A 14 19.45 20.76 14.66
C LEU A 14 18.41 19.64 14.72
N THR A 15 17.32 19.80 13.97
CA THR A 15 16.47 18.68 13.60
C THR A 15 17.37 17.77 12.80
N GLN A 16 17.95 16.77 13.46
CA GLN A 16 18.57 15.68 12.74
C GLN A 16 17.47 15.15 11.81
N PRO A 17 17.66 15.17 10.48
CA PRO A 17 16.68 14.59 9.59
C PRO A 17 16.53 13.14 10.04
N ALA A 18 15.33 12.78 10.47
CA ALA A 18 15.06 11.42 10.88
C ALA A 18 15.44 10.52 9.71
N ARG A 19 16.45 9.66 9.90
CA ARG A 19 16.97 8.83 8.81
C ARG A 19 15.85 7.91 8.35
N ALA A 20 15.47 8.04 7.08
CA ALA A 20 14.58 7.08 6.42
C ALA A 20 15.26 5.70 6.44
N ALA A 21 14.45 4.63 6.43
CA ALA A 21 15.01 3.29 6.28
C ALA A 21 15.74 3.18 4.94
N ASP A 22 16.98 2.70 4.98
CA ASP A 22 17.82 2.50 3.82
C ASP A 22 17.69 1.05 3.34
N ASP A 23 17.05 0.85 2.19
CA ASP A 23 16.81 -0.48 1.61
C ASP A 23 18.11 -1.19 1.23
N ILE A 24 19.14 -0.44 0.82
CA ILE A 24 20.46 -1.00 0.53
C ILE A 24 21.10 -1.50 1.82
N SER A 25 20.95 -0.77 2.94
CA SER A 25 21.33 -1.27 4.27
C SER A 25 20.58 -2.53 4.64
N ALA A 26 19.28 -2.61 4.32
CA ALA A 26 18.49 -3.78 4.62
C ALA A 26 18.97 -5.04 3.88
N VAL A 27 19.15 -4.96 2.57
CA VAL A 27 19.64 -6.11 1.78
C VAL A 27 21.12 -6.42 2.04
N SER A 28 21.93 -5.42 2.45
CA SER A 28 23.32 -5.66 2.87
C SER A 28 23.43 -6.70 3.98
N ARG A 29 22.39 -6.89 4.80
CA ARG A 29 22.34 -7.92 5.84
C ARG A 29 22.13 -9.33 5.35
N SER A 30 21.63 -9.46 4.12
CA SER A 30 21.47 -10.73 3.42
C SER A 30 22.74 -11.11 2.66
N ALA A 31 23.60 -10.13 2.35
CA ALA A 31 24.88 -10.36 1.71
C ALA A 31 25.89 -10.91 2.73
N VAL A 32 26.66 -11.90 2.29
CA VAL A 32 27.62 -12.61 3.14
C VAL A 32 28.95 -12.79 2.43
N ARG A 33 30.01 -12.96 3.20
CA ARG A 33 31.29 -13.40 2.66
C ARG A 33 31.30 -14.92 2.64
N VAL A 34 31.69 -15.49 1.50
CA VAL A 34 31.92 -16.93 1.35
C VAL A 34 33.42 -17.17 1.42
N VAL A 35 33.85 -18.13 2.22
CA VAL A 35 35.26 -18.47 2.41
C VAL A 35 35.50 -19.95 2.13
N THR A 36 36.66 -20.25 1.55
CA THR A 36 37.14 -21.62 1.36
C THR A 36 38.48 -21.75 2.09
N VAL A 37 38.58 -22.70 3.00
CA VAL A 37 39.79 -22.91 3.81
C VAL A 37 40.37 -24.28 3.47
N ALA A 38 41.54 -24.31 2.84
CA ALA A 38 42.27 -25.53 2.54
C ALA A 38 43.15 -25.92 3.73
N MET A 39 43.01 -27.16 4.17
CA MET A 39 43.72 -27.75 5.30
C MET A 39 44.52 -28.97 4.86
N VAL A 40 45.77 -29.06 5.32
CA VAL A 40 46.63 -30.24 5.19
C VAL A 40 47.24 -30.49 6.56
N ASP A 41 47.10 -31.72 7.07
CA ASP A 41 47.62 -32.13 8.39
C ASP A 41 47.20 -31.22 9.57
N GLY A 42 46.03 -30.60 9.47
CA GLY A 42 45.49 -29.69 10.50
C GLY A 42 45.98 -28.24 10.39
N GLU A 43 46.82 -27.91 9.41
CA GLU A 43 47.29 -26.55 9.14
C GLU A 43 46.55 -25.94 7.94
N VAL A 44 46.27 -24.63 8.02
CA VAL A 44 45.67 -23.86 6.92
C VAL A 44 46.75 -23.57 5.87
N VAL A 45 46.66 -24.22 4.71
CA VAL A 45 47.63 -24.08 3.61
C VAL A 45 47.10 -23.24 2.45
N GLY A 46 45.82 -22.89 2.45
CA GLY A 46 45.21 -22.06 1.42
C GLY A 46 43.92 -21.40 1.87
N PHE A 47 43.68 -20.18 1.38
CA PHE A 47 42.51 -19.39 1.70
C PHE A 47 41.94 -18.74 0.43
N GLY A 48 40.66 -18.97 0.17
CA GLY A 48 39.89 -18.33 -0.88
C GLY A 48 38.69 -17.60 -0.29
N HIS A 49 38.25 -16.53 -0.95
CA HIS A 49 37.03 -15.83 -0.55
C HIS A 49 36.30 -15.23 -1.75
N GLY A 50 35.01 -15.05 -1.55
CA GLY A 50 34.10 -14.34 -2.45
C GLY A 50 32.93 -13.79 -1.65
N SER A 51 31.88 -13.43 -2.36
CA SER A 51 30.63 -12.95 -1.79
C SER A 51 29.50 -13.93 -2.07
N GLY A 52 28.42 -13.77 -1.32
CA GLY A 52 27.19 -14.53 -1.49
C GLY A 52 25.99 -13.69 -1.07
N ILE A 53 24.80 -14.18 -1.40
CA ILE A 53 23.53 -13.57 -1.00
C ILE A 53 22.56 -14.64 -0.52
N ALA A 54 22.00 -14.46 0.67
CA ALA A 54 20.97 -15.34 1.19
C ALA A 54 19.66 -15.16 0.41
N ILE A 55 19.15 -16.26 -0.16
CA ILE A 55 17.85 -16.32 -0.86
C ILE A 55 16.76 -17.01 -0.02
N SER A 56 17.16 -17.66 1.07
CA SER A 56 16.31 -18.18 2.13
C SER A 56 17.08 -18.12 3.45
N PRO A 57 16.43 -18.38 4.61
CA PRO A 57 17.10 -18.31 5.90
C PRO A 57 18.37 -19.15 6.05
N THR A 58 18.52 -20.23 5.27
CA THR A 58 19.67 -21.15 5.37
C THR A 58 20.38 -21.37 4.05
N ARG A 59 19.95 -20.75 2.96
CA ARG A 59 20.50 -20.98 1.61
C ARG A 59 21.07 -19.69 1.03
N VAL A 60 22.30 -19.79 0.53
CA VAL A 60 23.08 -18.69 -0.02
C VAL A 60 23.46 -19.02 -1.46
N ILE A 61 23.26 -18.05 -2.35
CA ILE A 61 23.78 -18.07 -3.71
C ILE A 61 25.18 -17.46 -3.72
N THR A 62 26.08 -18.05 -4.49
CA THR A 62 27.41 -17.53 -4.81
C THR A 62 27.80 -17.97 -6.22
N ASN A 63 29.02 -17.65 -6.67
CA ASN A 63 29.51 -18.14 -7.95
C ASN A 63 30.11 -19.55 -7.84
N ALA A 64 30.06 -20.30 -8.94
CA ALA A 64 30.64 -21.65 -9.00
C ALA A 64 32.15 -21.62 -8.77
N HIS A 65 32.86 -20.65 -9.36
CA HIS A 65 34.31 -20.52 -9.18
C HIS A 65 34.72 -20.17 -7.74
N VAL A 66 33.83 -19.56 -6.94
CA VAL A 66 34.11 -19.25 -5.52
C VAL A 66 34.19 -20.53 -4.69
N VAL A 67 33.43 -21.57 -5.05
CA VAL A 67 33.35 -22.84 -4.32
C VAL A 67 34.13 -23.97 -5.01
N GLU A 68 34.77 -23.71 -6.15
CA GLU A 68 35.43 -24.72 -6.98
C GLU A 68 36.49 -25.53 -6.22
N SER A 69 37.27 -24.87 -5.37
CA SER A 69 38.31 -25.52 -4.56
C SER A 69 37.73 -26.60 -3.63
N ALA A 70 36.54 -26.36 -3.07
CA ALA A 70 35.83 -27.31 -2.22
C ALA A 70 35.28 -28.51 -2.99
N VAL A 71 34.94 -28.32 -4.26
CA VAL A 71 34.50 -29.40 -5.17
C VAL A 71 35.69 -30.25 -5.60
N LYS A 72 36.83 -29.62 -5.91
CA LYS A 72 38.02 -30.31 -6.43
C LYS A 72 38.75 -31.13 -5.38
N TYR A 73 38.74 -30.69 -4.12
CA TYR A 73 39.46 -31.33 -3.02
C TYR A 73 38.53 -31.62 -1.83
N PRO A 74 37.54 -32.52 -2.01
CA PRO A 74 36.59 -32.85 -0.95
C PRO A 74 37.33 -33.45 0.25
N GLY A 75 37.06 -32.94 1.45
CA GLY A 75 37.70 -33.37 2.70
C GLY A 75 38.92 -32.53 3.12
N ASN A 76 39.56 -31.83 2.18
CA ASN A 76 40.71 -30.96 2.48
C ASN A 76 40.31 -29.49 2.46
N VAL A 77 39.19 -29.13 1.82
CA VAL A 77 38.72 -27.75 1.74
C VAL A 77 37.36 -27.61 2.41
N ALA A 78 37.29 -26.78 3.44
CA ALA A 78 36.05 -26.43 4.13
C ALA A 78 35.40 -25.19 3.52
N LEU A 79 34.07 -25.21 3.37
CA LEU A 79 33.26 -24.05 3.01
C LEU A 79 32.74 -23.36 4.26
N GLY A 80 32.80 -22.03 4.28
CA GLY A 80 32.27 -21.20 5.35
C GLY A 80 31.52 -19.99 4.82
N VAL A 81 30.58 -19.51 5.63
CA VAL A 81 29.85 -18.26 5.42
C VAL A 81 30.07 -17.36 6.62
N VAL A 82 30.45 -16.12 6.34
CA VAL A 82 30.64 -15.06 7.34
C VAL A 82 29.55 -14.02 7.08
N PRO A 83 28.55 -13.87 7.98
CA PRO A 83 27.48 -12.91 7.78
C PRO A 83 27.97 -11.47 7.87
N SER A 84 27.10 -10.52 7.50
CA SER A 84 27.37 -9.10 7.66
C SER A 84 27.38 -8.60 9.10
N GLU A 85 26.65 -9.31 9.97
CA GLU A 85 26.40 -8.96 11.37
C GLU A 85 26.58 -10.18 12.28
N GLY A 86 26.69 -9.93 13.59
CA GLY A 86 26.91 -10.97 14.59
C GLY A 86 28.40 -11.18 14.89
N GLN A 87 28.74 -12.34 15.45
CA GLN A 87 30.07 -12.59 16.03
C GLN A 87 30.76 -13.86 15.52
N LYS A 88 30.11 -14.65 14.67
CA LYS A 88 30.61 -15.97 14.27
C LYS A 88 30.43 -16.22 12.78
N SER A 89 31.32 -17.04 12.23
CA SER A 89 31.18 -17.68 10.92
C SER A 89 30.50 -19.04 11.07
N TYR A 90 29.94 -19.55 9.98
CA TYR A 90 29.18 -20.79 9.94
C TYR A 90 29.74 -21.72 8.87
N ALA A 91 29.85 -23.00 9.18
CA ALA A 91 30.17 -24.01 8.20
C ALA A 91 29.06 -24.09 7.15
N ALA A 92 29.45 -24.28 5.89
CA ALA A 92 28.55 -24.39 4.76
C ALA A 92 28.75 -25.71 4.00
N LYS A 93 27.71 -26.14 3.29
CA LYS A 93 27.71 -27.32 2.42
C LYS A 93 27.26 -26.92 1.03
N LEU A 94 27.87 -27.51 0.00
CA LEU A 94 27.42 -27.32 -1.37
C LEU A 94 26.15 -28.14 -1.61
N ILE A 95 25.11 -27.51 -2.18
CA ILE A 95 23.82 -28.11 -2.49
C ILE A 95 23.67 -28.33 -3.99
N ALA A 96 23.96 -27.31 -4.79
CA ALA A 96 23.93 -27.35 -6.24
C ALA A 96 25.04 -26.48 -6.82
N ILE A 97 25.52 -26.85 -8.00
CA ILE A 97 26.53 -26.09 -8.73
C ILE A 97 26.26 -26.20 -10.22
N ASP A 98 26.38 -25.08 -10.92
CA ASP A 98 26.32 -24.97 -12.36
C ASP A 98 27.53 -24.15 -12.83
N VAL A 99 28.54 -24.87 -13.32
CA VAL A 99 29.79 -24.28 -13.80
C VAL A 99 29.56 -23.48 -15.08
N ALA A 100 28.59 -23.86 -15.93
CA ALA A 100 28.31 -23.17 -17.18
C ALA A 100 27.70 -21.78 -16.93
N ARG A 101 26.82 -21.66 -15.94
CA ARG A 101 26.23 -20.36 -15.52
C ARG A 101 27.03 -19.62 -14.46
N ASP A 102 28.12 -20.22 -13.97
CA ASP A 102 28.92 -19.74 -12.85
C ASP A 102 28.09 -19.47 -11.57
N LEU A 103 27.17 -20.38 -11.22
CA LEU A 103 26.31 -20.28 -10.04
C LEU A 103 26.47 -21.49 -9.12
N ALA A 104 26.40 -21.24 -7.81
CA ALA A 104 26.36 -22.28 -6.78
C ALA A 104 25.37 -21.92 -5.67
N LEU A 105 24.74 -22.95 -5.12
CA LEU A 105 23.85 -22.88 -3.96
C LEU A 105 24.53 -23.60 -2.81
N ILE A 106 24.72 -22.89 -1.69
CA ILE A 106 25.28 -23.44 -0.46
C ILE A 106 24.27 -23.34 0.69
N GLU A 107 24.34 -24.28 1.62
CA GLU A 107 23.54 -24.32 2.84
C GLU A 107 24.42 -24.06 4.06
N ILE A 108 23.93 -23.21 4.98
CA ILE A 108 24.52 -23.04 6.31
C ILE A 108 23.69 -23.75 7.38
N SER A 109 24.36 -24.14 8.47
CA SER A 109 23.71 -24.68 9.67
C SER A 109 24.10 -23.90 10.92
N GLY A 110 23.18 -23.79 11.88
CA GLY A 110 23.44 -23.12 13.16
C GLY A 110 23.12 -21.62 13.22
N ALA A 111 22.63 -21.05 12.11
CA ALA A 111 22.09 -19.68 12.07
C ALA A 111 21.02 -19.53 10.99
N ARG A 112 20.32 -18.39 11.03
CA ARG A 112 19.39 -17.94 9.99
C ARG A 112 19.82 -16.57 9.50
N LEU A 113 19.76 -16.36 8.19
CA LEU A 113 20.06 -15.09 7.54
C LEU A 113 18.77 -14.41 7.06
N PRO A 114 18.71 -13.08 7.02
CA PRO A 114 17.65 -12.40 6.26
C PRO A 114 17.72 -12.83 4.80
N ALA A 115 16.58 -13.19 4.21
CA ALA A 115 16.49 -13.57 2.81
C ALA A 115 16.25 -12.35 1.94
N ALA A 116 17.03 -12.19 0.87
CA ALA A 116 16.84 -11.16 -0.13
C ALA A 116 15.83 -11.59 -1.21
N THR A 117 15.19 -10.60 -1.82
CA THR A 117 14.16 -10.81 -2.84
C THR A 117 14.71 -10.59 -4.24
N ILE A 118 14.29 -11.42 -5.19
CA ILE A 118 14.71 -11.36 -6.59
C ILE A 118 13.74 -10.48 -7.39
N PHE A 119 14.28 -9.51 -8.14
CA PHE A 119 13.48 -8.73 -9.08
C PHE A 119 13.33 -9.47 -10.42
N THR A 120 12.09 -9.65 -10.86
CA THR A 120 11.74 -10.35 -12.10
C THR A 120 11.07 -9.44 -13.13
N GLY A 121 10.94 -8.15 -12.83
CA GLY A 121 10.41 -7.16 -13.76
C GLY A 121 11.44 -6.73 -14.82
N PRO A 122 11.03 -5.86 -15.76
CA PRO A 122 11.94 -5.35 -16.79
C PRO A 122 13.03 -4.47 -16.17
N LEU A 123 14.26 -4.59 -16.68
CA LEU A 123 15.39 -3.73 -16.36
C LEU A 123 15.76 -2.91 -17.59
N GLU A 124 15.86 -1.60 -17.42
CA GLU A 124 16.19 -0.67 -18.48
C GLU A 124 17.63 -0.17 -18.33
N SER A 125 18.28 0.10 -19.46
CA SER A 125 19.55 0.83 -19.46
C SER A 125 19.39 2.16 -18.73
N GLY A 126 20.38 2.51 -17.90
CA GLY A 126 20.31 3.67 -17.01
C GLY A 126 19.74 3.38 -15.63
N THR A 127 19.18 2.19 -15.36
CA THR A 127 18.72 1.82 -14.02
C THR A 127 19.87 1.88 -13.02
N ASP A 128 19.72 2.65 -11.94
CA ASP A 128 20.70 2.71 -10.87
C ASP A 128 20.77 1.38 -10.13
N VAL A 129 22.00 0.90 -9.91
CA VAL A 129 22.29 -0.37 -9.27
C VAL A 129 23.40 -0.23 -8.25
N VAL A 130 23.38 -1.10 -7.24
CA VAL A 130 24.41 -1.18 -6.22
C VAL A 130 24.97 -2.59 -6.19
N ALA A 131 26.28 -2.73 -6.38
CA ALA A 131 26.99 -3.97 -6.14
C ALA A 131 27.36 -4.06 -4.65
N LEU A 132 27.00 -5.18 -4.02
CA LEU A 132 27.36 -5.49 -2.65
C LEU A 132 28.33 -6.66 -2.62
N GLY A 133 29.39 -6.55 -1.83
CA GLY A 133 30.33 -7.65 -1.66
C GLY A 133 31.48 -7.37 -0.72
N TYR A 134 32.45 -8.28 -0.75
CA TYR A 134 33.60 -8.32 0.14
C TYR A 134 34.89 -8.27 -0.68
N PRO A 135 35.24 -7.09 -1.23
CA PRO A 135 36.34 -6.95 -2.17
C PRO A 135 37.68 -7.15 -1.46
N GLY A 136 38.53 -7.99 -2.04
CA GLY A 136 39.81 -8.38 -1.46
C GLY A 136 40.82 -7.23 -1.37
N ASN A 137 40.73 -6.20 -2.22
CA ASN A 137 41.58 -5.00 -2.10
C ASN A 137 41.24 -4.16 -0.86
N VAL A 138 39.98 -4.15 -0.41
CA VAL A 138 39.61 -3.52 0.86
C VAL A 138 40.14 -4.34 2.03
N ASP A 139 40.06 -5.67 1.95
CA ASP A 139 40.66 -6.53 2.96
C ASP A 139 42.19 -6.35 3.02
N LEU A 140 42.90 -6.32 1.89
CA LEU A 140 44.34 -6.05 1.86
C LEU A 140 44.71 -4.70 2.50
N ALA A 141 43.86 -3.69 2.37
CA ALA A 141 44.09 -2.38 2.96
C ALA A 141 43.74 -2.29 4.45
N THR A 142 42.91 -3.20 4.98
CA THR A 142 42.32 -3.06 6.33
C THR A 142 42.59 -4.23 7.27
N ALA A 143 42.83 -5.42 6.74
CA ALA A 143 43.09 -6.63 7.50
C ALA A 143 44.48 -6.58 8.12
N ARG A 144 44.52 -6.81 9.43
CA ARG A 144 45.71 -6.93 10.28
C ARG A 144 46.00 -8.38 10.65
N SER A 145 45.04 -9.30 10.46
CA SER A 145 45.19 -10.72 10.77
C SER A 145 44.32 -11.62 9.88
N ALA A 146 44.63 -12.92 9.85
CA ALA A 146 43.80 -13.92 9.18
C ALA A 146 42.38 -14.01 9.77
N ASN A 147 42.20 -13.65 11.05
CA ASN A 147 40.88 -13.64 11.70
C ASN A 147 39.94 -12.58 11.11
N ASP A 148 40.46 -11.53 10.47
CA ASP A 148 39.65 -10.44 9.93
C ASP A 148 38.81 -10.92 8.72
N TYR A 149 39.23 -12.00 8.07
CA TYR A 149 38.48 -12.61 6.97
C TYR A 149 37.27 -13.41 7.43
N ILE A 150 37.30 -13.94 8.65
CA ILE A 150 36.23 -14.73 9.27
C ILE A 150 35.42 -13.95 10.31
N THR A 151 35.73 -12.67 10.49
CA THR A 151 35.00 -11.76 11.37
C THR A 151 33.86 -11.10 10.59
N PRO A 152 32.61 -11.17 11.08
CA PRO A 152 31.49 -10.47 10.46
C PRO A 152 31.73 -8.97 10.26
N ARG A 153 31.40 -8.48 9.07
CA ARG A 153 31.48 -7.06 8.72
C ARG A 153 30.47 -6.72 7.63
N SER A 154 30.01 -5.48 7.59
CA SER A 154 29.14 -5.01 6.51
C SER A 154 29.83 -5.12 5.15
N PRO A 155 29.11 -5.49 4.07
CA PRO A 155 29.65 -5.50 2.73
C PRO A 155 30.00 -4.08 2.27
N VAL A 156 30.96 -3.99 1.35
CA VAL A 156 31.26 -2.76 0.62
C VAL A 156 30.14 -2.52 -0.40
N ARG A 157 29.73 -1.25 -0.50
CA ARG A 157 28.74 -0.79 -1.48
C ARG A 157 29.44 -0.09 -2.62
N SER A 158 29.03 -0.40 -3.84
CA SER A 158 29.55 0.25 -5.04
C SER A 158 28.40 0.59 -5.95
N GLU A 159 28.15 1.88 -6.12
CA GLU A 159 27.06 2.41 -6.94
C GLU A 159 27.47 2.49 -8.41
N GLY A 160 26.50 2.32 -9.29
CA GLY A 160 26.63 2.53 -10.72
C GLY A 160 25.27 2.41 -11.40
N ASN A 161 25.28 2.26 -12.72
CA ASN A 161 24.07 2.11 -13.52
C ASN A 161 24.21 0.92 -14.48
N LEU A 162 23.06 0.32 -14.80
CA LEU A 162 22.97 -0.71 -15.82
C LEU A 162 23.24 -0.07 -17.19
N SER A 163 24.14 -0.66 -17.97
CA SER A 163 24.47 -0.22 -19.32
C SER A 163 23.67 -1.00 -20.37
N ASN A 164 23.74 -2.33 -20.34
CA ASN A 164 22.99 -3.20 -21.25
C ASN A 164 22.92 -4.64 -20.68
N THR A 165 22.16 -5.51 -21.34
CA THR A 165 22.22 -6.97 -21.19
C THR A 165 22.86 -7.59 -22.43
N GLN A 166 23.80 -8.51 -22.26
CA GLN A 166 24.41 -9.25 -23.38
C GLN A 166 24.70 -10.70 -23.01
N ALA A 167 24.80 -11.58 -24.01
CA ALA A 167 25.20 -12.96 -23.79
C ALA A 167 26.73 -13.08 -23.83
N VAL A 168 27.32 -13.69 -22.80
CA VAL A 168 28.75 -14.06 -22.75
C VAL A 168 28.79 -15.58 -22.65
N ASP A 169 29.39 -16.25 -23.63
CA ASP A 169 29.46 -17.71 -23.71
C ASP A 169 28.09 -18.41 -23.55
N GLY A 170 27.03 -17.78 -24.06
CA GLY A 170 25.65 -18.29 -23.98
C GLY A 170 24.90 -17.98 -22.68
N VAL A 171 25.56 -17.34 -21.70
CA VAL A 171 24.96 -16.91 -20.42
C VAL A 171 24.51 -15.46 -20.52
N ALA A 172 23.26 -15.17 -20.16
CA ALA A 172 22.76 -13.79 -20.14
C ALA A 172 23.37 -13.01 -18.95
N MET A 173 24.18 -12.00 -19.28
CA MET A 173 24.91 -11.13 -18.35
C MET A 173 24.40 -9.69 -18.43
N LEU A 174 24.27 -9.05 -17.27
CA LEU A 174 24.10 -7.62 -17.13
C LEU A 174 25.46 -6.93 -17.14
N VAL A 175 25.55 -5.82 -17.86
CA VAL A 175 26.73 -4.95 -17.90
C VAL A 175 26.42 -3.68 -17.13
N HIS A 176 27.25 -3.32 -16.15
CA HIS A 176 27.04 -2.15 -15.30
C HIS A 176 28.33 -1.39 -15.02
N THR A 177 28.21 -0.17 -14.50
CA THR A 177 29.36 0.71 -14.19
C THR A 177 29.78 0.68 -12.71
N ALA A 178 29.04 -0.04 -11.85
CA ALA A 178 29.42 -0.18 -10.46
C ALA A 178 30.81 -0.82 -10.32
N LYS A 179 31.68 -0.17 -9.55
CA LYS A 179 33.08 -0.58 -9.39
C LYS A 179 33.16 -1.87 -8.58
N ILE A 180 33.46 -2.98 -9.23
CA ILE A 180 33.69 -4.26 -8.56
C ILE A 180 35.14 -4.71 -8.71
N SER A 181 35.61 -5.51 -7.75
CA SER A 181 36.92 -6.14 -7.77
C SER A 181 36.81 -7.61 -7.35
N ARG A 182 37.93 -8.35 -7.43
CA ARG A 182 38.00 -9.72 -6.88
C ARG A 182 37.51 -9.72 -5.43
N GLY A 183 36.63 -10.67 -5.10
CA GLY A 183 35.94 -10.75 -3.82
C GLY A 183 34.47 -10.32 -3.88
N ASN A 184 34.05 -9.49 -4.85
CA ASN A 184 32.63 -9.19 -5.09
C ASN A 184 31.88 -10.30 -5.84
N SER A 185 32.61 -11.19 -6.55
CA SER A 185 32.04 -12.36 -7.23
C SER A 185 31.13 -13.17 -6.29
N GLY A 186 29.92 -13.45 -6.73
CA GLY A 186 28.88 -14.17 -6.01
C GLY A 186 27.99 -13.28 -5.14
N GLY A 187 28.37 -12.02 -4.91
CA GLY A 187 27.55 -11.04 -4.22
C GLY A 187 26.45 -10.48 -5.12
N PRO A 188 25.42 -9.83 -4.54
CA PRO A 188 24.29 -9.36 -5.34
C PRO A 188 24.59 -8.02 -6.02
N LEU A 189 24.06 -7.85 -7.22
CA LEU A 189 23.74 -6.56 -7.81
C LEU A 189 22.28 -6.27 -7.47
N VAL A 190 21.99 -5.14 -6.85
CA VAL A 190 20.63 -4.77 -6.39
C VAL A 190 20.16 -3.46 -6.98
N ASP A 191 18.84 -3.29 -7.12
CA ASP A 191 18.23 -2.00 -7.41
C ASP A 191 18.09 -1.12 -6.14
N GLN A 192 17.53 0.09 -6.31
CA GLN A 192 17.31 1.04 -5.22
C GLN A 192 16.32 0.57 -4.13
N CYS A 193 15.55 -0.49 -4.40
CA CYS A 193 14.66 -1.13 -3.43
C CYS A 193 15.35 -2.33 -2.73
N GLY A 194 16.65 -2.54 -2.97
CA GLY A 194 17.42 -3.64 -2.39
C GLY A 194 17.03 -5.01 -2.95
N ARG A 195 16.47 -5.08 -4.15
CA ARG A 195 16.07 -6.34 -4.79
C ARG A 195 17.15 -6.81 -5.75
N ILE A 196 17.44 -8.11 -5.76
CA ILE A 196 18.48 -8.71 -6.59
C ILE A 196 18.09 -8.57 -8.06
N VAL A 197 18.92 -7.88 -8.83
CA VAL A 197 18.83 -7.74 -10.30
C VAL A 197 19.88 -8.59 -11.02
N GLY A 198 20.93 -9.03 -10.31
CA GLY A 198 21.90 -10.01 -10.81
C GLY A 198 22.88 -10.48 -9.73
N ILE A 199 23.76 -11.41 -10.09
CA ILE A 199 24.85 -11.90 -9.23
C ILE A 199 26.17 -11.44 -9.83
N ASN A 200 26.92 -10.60 -9.12
CA ASN A 200 28.18 -10.04 -9.60
C ASN A 200 29.14 -11.18 -9.96
N SER A 201 29.79 -11.08 -11.12
CA SER A 201 30.87 -11.96 -11.54
C SER A 201 31.99 -11.07 -12.05
N ALA A 202 33.14 -11.10 -11.37
CA ALA A 202 34.30 -10.28 -11.71
C ALA A 202 35.00 -10.81 -12.98
N ILE A 203 34.32 -10.76 -14.13
CA ILE A 203 34.90 -11.02 -15.45
C ILE A 203 35.58 -9.73 -15.90
N THR A 204 36.78 -9.46 -15.38
CA THR A 204 37.65 -8.41 -15.94
C THR A 204 38.67 -9.05 -16.87
N ARG A 205 38.43 -8.96 -18.18
CA ARG A 205 39.45 -9.17 -19.22
C ARG A 205 39.93 -7.81 -19.70
N ALA A 206 40.72 -7.14 -18.89
CA ALA A 206 41.48 -5.97 -19.33
C ALA A 206 42.91 -6.15 -18.83
N ASP A 207 43.85 -6.30 -19.75
CA ASP A 207 45.25 -5.98 -19.47
C ASP A 207 45.37 -4.46 -19.25
N ASP A 208 46.36 -4.04 -18.47
CA ASP A 208 46.73 -2.66 -18.07
C ASP A 208 45.98 -1.52 -18.81
N GLY A 209 44.94 -0.98 -18.17
CA GLY A 209 44.14 0.15 -18.66
C GLY A 209 42.65 -0.18 -18.75
N ASP A 210 41.97 -0.27 -17.60
CA ASP A 210 40.64 -0.86 -17.40
C ASP A 210 39.52 -0.38 -18.34
N SER A 211 38.65 -1.33 -18.70
CA SER A 211 37.28 -1.06 -19.17
C SER A 211 36.40 -0.62 -17.99
N PRO A 212 35.58 0.44 -18.11
CA PRO A 212 34.75 0.97 -17.02
C PRO A 212 33.52 0.09 -16.68
N PHE A 213 33.47 -1.15 -17.17
CA PHE A 213 32.31 -2.01 -17.08
C PHE A 213 32.58 -3.28 -16.30
N ALA A 214 31.54 -3.72 -15.61
CA ALA A 214 31.48 -4.90 -14.78
C ALA A 214 30.29 -5.76 -15.17
N PHE A 215 30.34 -7.04 -14.79
CA PHE A 215 29.36 -8.03 -15.20
C PHE A 215 28.63 -8.64 -14.01
N ALA A 216 27.35 -8.92 -14.20
CA ALA A 216 26.55 -9.71 -13.27
C ALA A 216 25.70 -10.73 -14.03
N ILE A 217 25.62 -11.96 -13.52
CA ILE A 217 24.74 -13.00 -14.05
C ILE A 217 23.30 -12.54 -13.86
N SER A 218 22.51 -12.51 -14.93
CA SER A 218 21.14 -11.97 -14.89
C SER A 218 20.21 -12.82 -14.02
N THR A 219 19.15 -12.21 -13.50
CA THR A 219 18.10 -12.94 -12.75
C THR A 219 17.40 -14.02 -13.57
N ARG A 220 17.45 -13.95 -14.90
CA ARG A 220 16.97 -15.02 -15.78
C ARG A 220 17.77 -16.31 -15.59
N GLU A 221 19.09 -16.22 -15.58
CA GLU A 221 19.95 -17.40 -15.39
C GLU A 221 19.90 -17.88 -13.95
N LEU A 222 19.82 -16.95 -12.99
CA LEU A 222 19.60 -17.29 -11.59
C LEU A 222 18.29 -18.05 -11.37
N ALA A 223 17.18 -17.61 -11.97
CA ALA A 223 15.88 -18.26 -11.86
C ALA A 223 15.90 -19.68 -12.44
N ARG A 224 16.57 -19.89 -13.59
CA ARG A 224 16.77 -21.22 -14.16
C ARG A 224 17.57 -22.13 -13.23
N PHE A 225 18.69 -21.64 -12.72
CA PHE A 225 19.51 -22.39 -11.77
C PHE A 225 18.74 -22.78 -10.50
N LEU A 226 17.97 -21.85 -9.92
CA LEU A 226 17.15 -22.11 -8.74
C LEU A 226 16.03 -23.12 -9.02
N ALA A 227 15.41 -23.05 -10.20
CA ALA A 227 14.41 -24.03 -10.64
C ALA A 227 15.03 -25.43 -10.83
N ASP A 228 16.19 -25.51 -11.49
CA ASP A 228 16.94 -26.77 -11.68
C ASP A 228 17.32 -27.39 -10.32
N ALA A 229 17.63 -26.57 -9.32
CA ALA A 229 17.94 -26.99 -7.94
C ALA A 229 16.72 -27.26 -7.05
N GLY A 230 15.49 -27.01 -7.52
CA GLY A 230 14.26 -27.15 -6.73
C GLY A 230 14.18 -26.18 -5.54
N GLN A 231 14.84 -25.02 -5.64
CA GLN A 231 14.93 -24.04 -4.56
C GLN A 231 13.86 -22.94 -4.72
N GLU A 232 12.97 -22.83 -3.74
CA GLU A 232 12.02 -21.73 -3.65
C GLU A 232 12.70 -20.42 -3.24
N TYR A 233 12.20 -19.29 -3.75
CA TYR A 233 12.73 -17.95 -3.46
C TYR A 233 11.62 -16.89 -3.54
N ALA A 234 11.83 -15.78 -2.84
CA ALA A 234 10.94 -14.61 -2.94
C ALA A 234 11.25 -13.84 -4.23
N SER A 235 10.21 -13.45 -4.98
CA SER A 235 10.35 -12.68 -6.20
C SER A 235 9.28 -11.59 -6.35
N ILE A 236 9.66 -10.45 -6.93
CA ILE A 236 8.76 -9.33 -7.20
C ILE A 236 8.96 -8.80 -8.62
N GLY A 237 7.86 -8.60 -9.35
CA GLY A 237 7.87 -7.99 -10.68
C GLY A 237 7.49 -6.50 -10.72
N THR A 238 6.94 -5.96 -9.64
CA THR A 238 6.48 -4.56 -9.56
C THR A 238 7.67 -3.59 -9.55
N PRO A 239 7.66 -2.47 -10.29
CA PRO A 239 8.75 -1.48 -10.25
C PRO A 239 9.03 -0.91 -8.84
N CYS A 240 10.27 -0.48 -8.60
CA CYS A 240 10.65 0.19 -7.36
C CYS A 240 10.04 1.60 -7.35
N LEU A 241 9.21 1.93 -6.35
CA LEU A 241 8.58 3.23 -6.18
C LEU A 241 9.08 3.89 -4.90
N SER A 242 9.48 5.17 -4.94
CA SER A 242 9.75 5.94 -3.71
C SER A 242 8.47 6.09 -2.86
N PHE A 243 8.60 6.25 -1.54
CA PHE A 243 7.43 6.57 -0.70
C PHE A 243 6.74 7.86 -1.13
N ALA A 244 7.51 8.89 -1.51
CA ALA A 244 6.97 10.15 -2.00
C ALA A 244 6.13 9.95 -3.28
N GLU A 245 6.58 9.11 -4.21
CA GLU A 245 5.83 8.76 -5.41
C GLU A 245 4.59 7.92 -5.08
N ALA A 246 4.70 6.94 -4.18
CA ALA A 246 3.57 6.13 -3.74
C ALA A 246 2.48 7.00 -3.08
N ASP A 247 2.87 7.90 -2.17
CA ASP A 247 1.96 8.82 -1.49
C ASP A 247 1.40 9.89 -2.46
N ALA A 248 2.16 10.33 -3.46
CA ALA A 248 1.67 11.24 -4.49
C ALA A 248 0.63 10.57 -5.41
N ARG A 249 0.88 9.32 -5.81
CA ARG A 249 -0.08 8.51 -6.58
C ARG A 249 -1.35 8.27 -5.76
N ASP A 250 -1.21 7.98 -4.47
CA ASP A 250 -2.35 7.79 -3.59
C ASP A 250 -3.23 9.04 -3.51
N ARG A 251 -2.63 10.20 -3.22
CA ARG A 251 -3.36 11.48 -3.21
C ARG A 251 -4.06 11.76 -4.53
N ALA A 252 -3.40 11.49 -5.66
CA ALA A 252 -4.00 11.68 -6.98
C ALA A 252 -5.24 10.79 -7.20
N VAL A 253 -5.21 9.54 -6.73
CA VAL A 253 -6.34 8.60 -6.82
C VAL A 253 -7.50 9.05 -5.93
N LEU A 254 -7.22 9.47 -4.69
CA LEU A 254 -8.23 9.98 -3.76
C LEU A 254 -8.88 11.26 -4.29
N ASP A 255 -8.08 12.20 -4.79
CA ASP A 255 -8.57 13.44 -5.39
C ASP A 255 -9.44 13.17 -6.63
N ALA A 256 -9.07 12.19 -7.45
CA ALA A 256 -9.86 11.79 -8.61
C ALA A 256 -11.21 11.17 -8.19
N ALA A 257 -11.21 10.30 -7.16
CA ALA A 257 -12.43 9.71 -6.62
C ALA A 257 -13.37 10.77 -6.01
N ALA A 258 -12.82 11.71 -5.24
CA ALA A 258 -13.59 12.81 -4.63
C ALA A 258 -14.23 13.73 -5.70
N ARG A 259 -13.50 14.02 -6.79
CA ARG A 259 -14.06 14.78 -7.92
C ARG A 259 -15.20 14.03 -8.60
N ALA A 260 -15.02 12.74 -8.87
CA ALA A 260 -16.06 11.92 -9.48
C ALA A 260 -17.33 11.83 -8.61
N GLU A 261 -17.17 11.72 -7.29
CA GLU A 261 -18.30 11.73 -6.36
C GLU A 261 -19.01 13.09 -6.33
N ALA A 262 -18.26 14.20 -6.29
CA ALA A 262 -18.81 15.54 -6.34
C ALA A 262 -19.61 15.79 -7.62
N GLU A 263 -19.10 15.35 -8.78
CA GLU A 263 -19.80 15.41 -10.06
C GLU A 263 -21.09 14.57 -10.04
N ALA A 264 -21.05 13.35 -9.50
CA ALA A 264 -22.23 12.50 -9.37
C ALA A 264 -23.29 13.13 -8.44
N ASN A 265 -22.88 13.74 -7.33
CA ASN A 265 -23.78 14.42 -6.40
C ASN A 265 -24.37 15.70 -7.01
N ASN A 266 -23.57 16.44 -7.78
CA ASN A 266 -24.05 17.60 -8.54
C ASN A 266 -25.06 17.18 -9.62
N ALA A 267 -24.81 16.08 -10.33
CA ALA A 267 -25.74 15.54 -11.31
C ALA A 267 -27.06 15.10 -10.66
N LYS A 268 -27.01 14.38 -9.54
CA LYS A 268 -28.21 14.00 -8.76
C LYS A 268 -29.00 15.24 -8.31
N THR A 269 -28.31 16.24 -7.78
CA THR A 269 -28.94 17.50 -7.33
C THR A 269 -29.58 18.25 -8.50
N ALA A 270 -28.91 18.29 -9.66
CA ALA A 270 -29.46 18.90 -10.88
C ALA A 270 -30.70 18.15 -11.37
N THR A 271 -30.70 16.81 -11.36
CA THR A 271 -31.88 16.01 -11.72
C THR A 271 -33.04 16.25 -10.75
N ALA A 272 -32.80 16.25 -9.44
CA ALA A 272 -33.82 16.52 -8.43
C ALA A 272 -34.40 17.94 -8.54
N ASN A 273 -33.56 18.94 -8.84
CA ASN A 273 -34.01 20.31 -9.09
C ASN A 273 -34.85 20.42 -10.36
N LEU A 274 -34.44 19.75 -11.45
CA LEU A 274 -35.20 19.70 -12.69
C LEU A 274 -36.57 19.02 -12.49
N GLU A 275 -36.62 17.90 -11.76
CA GLU A 275 -37.88 17.23 -11.41
C GLU A 275 -38.79 18.15 -10.58
N ARG A 276 -38.24 18.87 -9.61
CA ARG A 276 -38.99 19.85 -8.81
C ARG A 276 -39.56 20.96 -9.69
N GLN A 277 -38.75 21.50 -10.61
CA GLN A 277 -39.20 22.52 -11.57
C GLN A 277 -40.27 22.01 -12.53
N LEU A 278 -40.12 20.79 -13.06
CA LEU A 278 -41.12 20.17 -13.93
C LEU A 278 -42.44 19.92 -13.18
N LYS A 279 -42.38 19.49 -11.92
CA LYS A 279 -43.55 19.31 -11.07
C LYS A 279 -44.25 20.65 -10.79
N GLN A 280 -43.50 21.70 -10.47
CA GLN A 280 -44.04 23.05 -10.28
C GLN A 280 -44.66 23.60 -11.58
N ALA A 281 -44.01 23.40 -12.73
CA ALA A 281 -44.54 23.83 -14.03
C ALA A 281 -45.83 23.08 -14.41
N ARG A 282 -45.92 21.77 -14.13
CA ARG A 282 -47.14 20.97 -14.32
C ARG A 282 -48.26 21.45 -13.41
N ALA A 283 -47.98 21.63 -12.11
CA ALA A 283 -48.95 22.15 -11.15
C ALA A 283 -49.46 23.56 -11.55
N ALA A 284 -48.57 24.43 -12.04
CA ALA A 284 -48.95 25.74 -12.54
C ALA A 284 -49.88 25.66 -13.77
N LYS A 285 -49.59 24.76 -14.72
CA LYS A 285 -50.46 24.51 -15.89
C LYS A 285 -51.83 23.97 -15.48
N GLU A 286 -51.88 23.02 -14.55
CA GLU A 286 -53.13 22.46 -14.02
C GLU A 286 -53.95 23.53 -13.28
N ALA A 287 -53.29 24.38 -12.47
CA ALA A 287 -53.95 25.49 -11.79
C ALA A 287 -54.54 26.52 -12.78
N LEU A 288 -53.78 26.86 -13.84
CA LEU A 288 -54.26 27.73 -14.92
C LEU A 288 -55.46 27.10 -15.66
N ALA A 289 -55.38 25.82 -16.04
CA ALA A 289 -56.48 25.13 -16.71
C ALA A 289 -57.73 25.04 -15.83
N ALA A 290 -57.58 24.77 -14.53
CA ALA A 290 -58.70 24.77 -13.58
C ALA A 290 -59.35 26.15 -13.45
N ARG A 291 -58.54 27.22 -13.47
CA ARG A 291 -59.02 28.61 -13.50
C ARG A 291 -59.78 28.92 -14.79
N GLU A 292 -59.22 28.61 -15.96
CA GLU A 292 -59.86 28.84 -17.26
C GLU A 292 -61.18 28.08 -17.39
N ASN A 293 -61.21 26.81 -16.99
CA ASN A 293 -62.44 26.00 -17.00
C ASN A 293 -63.53 26.59 -16.10
N ARG A 294 -63.18 27.10 -14.91
CA ARG A 294 -64.15 27.78 -14.02
C ARG A 294 -64.65 29.09 -14.61
N ILE A 295 -63.79 29.87 -15.28
CA ILE A 295 -64.19 31.12 -15.95
C ILE A 295 -65.11 30.82 -17.13
N ALA A 296 -64.77 29.82 -17.97
CA ALA A 296 -65.58 29.42 -19.11
C ALA A 296 -66.96 28.92 -18.67
N LEU A 297 -67.02 28.06 -17.66
CA LEU A 297 -68.29 27.56 -17.11
C LEU A 297 -69.13 28.70 -16.51
N ALA A 298 -68.50 29.63 -15.77
CA ALA A 298 -69.19 30.81 -15.26
C ALA A 298 -69.76 31.68 -16.39
N GLY A 299 -69.01 31.89 -17.47
CA GLY A 299 -69.47 32.63 -18.65
C GLY A 299 -70.67 31.96 -19.34
N VAL A 300 -70.63 30.64 -19.55
CA VAL A 300 -71.74 29.88 -20.14
C VAL A 300 -72.99 29.96 -19.25
N LEU A 301 -72.85 29.72 -17.95
CA LEU A 301 -73.97 29.82 -16.99
C LEU A 301 -74.56 31.22 -16.93
N PHE A 302 -73.73 32.26 -17.03
CA PHE A 302 -74.17 33.64 -17.06
C PHE A 302 -75.02 33.94 -18.31
N VAL A 303 -74.57 33.51 -19.50
CA VAL A 303 -75.31 33.70 -20.75
C VAL A 303 -76.64 32.95 -20.73
N ILE A 304 -76.65 31.67 -20.33
CA ILE A 304 -77.89 30.89 -20.21
C ILE A 304 -78.83 31.51 -19.18
N GLY A 305 -78.29 31.96 -18.04
CA GLY A 305 -79.05 32.65 -17.00
C GLY A 305 -79.70 33.94 -17.50
N ALA A 306 -78.96 34.76 -18.27
CA ALA A 306 -79.47 35.99 -18.89
C ALA A 306 -80.59 35.71 -19.90
N LEU A 307 -80.42 34.71 -20.76
CA LEU A 307 -81.45 34.29 -21.72
C LEU A 307 -82.71 33.77 -21.01
N ALA A 308 -82.57 32.95 -19.96
CA ALA A 308 -83.68 32.44 -19.17
C ALA A 308 -84.43 33.55 -18.42
N ALA A 309 -83.70 34.52 -17.84
CA ALA A 309 -84.28 35.70 -17.20
C ALA A 309 -85.04 36.58 -18.22
N GLY A 310 -84.47 36.81 -19.41
CA GLY A 310 -85.12 37.51 -20.51
C GLY A 310 -86.39 36.81 -21.01
N ALA A 311 -86.34 35.48 -21.15
CA ALA A 311 -87.52 34.67 -21.48
C ALA A 311 -88.59 34.74 -20.37
N GLY A 312 -88.18 34.76 -19.10
CA GLY A 312 -89.07 35.00 -17.96
C GLY A 312 -89.81 36.34 -18.07
N LEU A 313 -89.12 37.40 -18.50
CA LEU A 313 -89.70 38.72 -18.76
C LEU A 313 -90.70 38.69 -19.93
N LEU A 314 -90.39 37.98 -21.01
CA LEU A 314 -91.29 37.81 -22.16
C LEU A 314 -92.57 37.04 -21.77
N PHE A 315 -92.46 35.93 -21.04
CA PHE A 315 -93.61 35.16 -20.56
C PHE A 315 -94.48 35.94 -19.57
N TYR A 316 -93.86 36.81 -18.77
CA TYR A 316 -94.58 37.73 -17.89
C TYR A 316 -95.45 38.70 -18.70
N ASN A 317 -94.91 39.28 -19.77
CA ASN A 317 -95.68 40.14 -20.69
C ASN A 317 -96.81 39.40 -21.42
N GLN A 318 -96.64 38.11 -21.72
CA GLN A 318 -97.68 37.26 -22.33
C GLN A 318 -98.74 36.76 -21.32
N ARG A 319 -98.74 37.23 -20.06
CA ARG A 319 -99.60 36.78 -18.95
C ARG A 319 -99.47 35.29 -18.60
N ASN A 320 -98.41 34.59 -19.02
CA ASN A 320 -98.15 33.20 -18.67
C ASN A 320 -97.29 33.11 -17.39
N ILE A 321 -97.92 33.34 -16.25
CA ILE A 321 -97.26 33.52 -14.95
C ILE A 321 -96.49 32.28 -14.47
N ARG A 322 -96.97 31.07 -14.79
CA ARG A 322 -96.30 29.82 -14.38
C ARG A 322 -94.93 29.69 -15.04
N ASN A 323 -94.84 29.92 -16.34
CA ASN A 323 -93.59 29.84 -17.08
C ASN A 323 -92.65 31.02 -16.77
N ALA A 324 -93.21 32.21 -16.49
CA ALA A 324 -92.44 33.37 -16.07
C ALA A 324 -91.67 33.13 -14.76
N LYS A 325 -92.32 32.54 -13.74
CA LYS A 325 -91.68 32.20 -12.45
C LYS A 325 -90.59 31.14 -12.60
N ILE A 326 -90.84 30.11 -13.41
CA ILE A 326 -89.87 29.03 -13.64
C ILE A 326 -88.64 29.57 -14.39
N ALA A 327 -88.84 30.31 -15.48
CA ALA A 327 -87.74 30.84 -16.28
C ALA A 327 -86.96 31.94 -15.54
N GLY A 328 -87.65 32.85 -14.83
CA GLY A 328 -87.00 33.89 -14.02
C GLY A 328 -86.24 33.32 -12.82
N GLY A 329 -86.81 32.32 -12.13
CA GLY A 329 -86.15 31.62 -11.03
C GLY A 329 -84.93 30.81 -11.49
N ALA A 330 -85.05 30.08 -12.60
CA ALA A 330 -83.92 29.38 -13.22
C ALA A 330 -82.81 30.36 -13.64
N GLY A 331 -83.17 31.50 -14.23
CA GLY A 331 -82.22 32.54 -14.64
C GLY A 331 -81.40 33.11 -13.47
N THR A 332 -82.07 33.41 -12.35
CA THR A 332 -81.42 33.94 -11.14
C THR A 332 -80.51 32.93 -10.46
N VAL A 333 -80.91 31.66 -10.38
CA VAL A 333 -80.07 30.58 -9.85
C VAL A 333 -78.81 30.38 -10.70
N LEU A 334 -78.94 30.39 -12.03
CA LEU A 334 -77.81 30.23 -12.94
C LEU A 334 -76.82 31.42 -12.86
N MET A 335 -77.33 32.65 -12.70
CA MET A 335 -76.47 33.82 -12.48
C MET A 335 -75.73 33.79 -11.14
N LEU A 336 -76.38 33.34 -10.06
CA LEU A 336 -75.72 33.15 -8.76
C LEU A 336 -74.65 32.06 -8.83
N ALA A 337 -74.94 30.94 -9.49
CA ALA A 337 -73.96 29.87 -9.72
C ALA A 337 -72.76 30.37 -10.53
N ALA A 338 -72.98 31.19 -11.56
CA ALA A 338 -71.92 31.83 -12.33
C ALA A 338 -71.04 32.75 -11.46
N ALA A 339 -71.66 33.57 -10.59
CA ALA A 339 -70.93 34.45 -9.68
C ALA A 339 -70.07 33.67 -8.66
N ILE A 340 -70.60 32.59 -8.09
CA ILE A 340 -69.88 31.74 -7.13
C ILE A 340 -68.68 31.06 -7.82
N LEU A 341 -68.85 30.50 -9.02
CA LEU A 341 -67.76 29.89 -9.78
C LEU A 341 -66.67 30.90 -10.14
N PHE A 342 -67.05 32.14 -10.43
CA PHE A 342 -66.11 33.21 -10.75
C PHE A 342 -65.31 33.67 -9.53
N ILE A 343 -65.94 33.78 -8.35
CA ILE A 343 -65.29 34.22 -7.11
C ILE A 343 -64.39 33.11 -6.53
N THR A 344 -64.84 31.86 -6.59
CA THR A 344 -64.09 30.71 -6.04
C THR A 344 -62.99 30.19 -6.96
N ARG A 345 -62.63 30.91 -8.03
CA ARG A 345 -61.55 30.50 -8.94
C ARG A 345 -60.20 30.44 -8.18
N PRO A 346 -59.36 29.43 -8.43
CA PRO A 346 -58.06 29.32 -7.77
C PRO A 346 -57.12 30.48 -8.16
N ASP A 347 -56.37 30.99 -7.19
CA ASP A 347 -55.40 32.07 -7.37
C ASP A 347 -53.97 31.52 -7.53
N VAL A 348 -53.16 32.17 -8.37
CA VAL A 348 -51.93 31.59 -8.94
C VAL A 348 -50.69 31.72 -8.02
N LEU A 349 -50.79 32.44 -6.91
CA LEU A 349 -49.64 32.91 -6.10
C LEU A 349 -49.38 32.13 -4.79
N ALA A 350 -50.24 31.19 -4.39
CA ALA A 350 -50.20 30.59 -3.05
C ALA A 350 -49.44 29.24 -2.93
N ALA A 351 -48.84 28.73 -4.01
CA ALA A 351 -48.41 27.32 -4.07
C ALA A 351 -46.91 27.04 -3.83
N THR A 352 -46.11 28.01 -3.40
CA THR A 352 -44.64 27.82 -3.26
C THR A 352 -44.14 28.22 -1.88
N THR A 353 -44.14 27.26 -0.96
CA THR A 353 -43.30 27.29 0.24
C THR A 353 -42.51 25.98 0.30
N ASP A 354 -41.19 26.09 0.13
CA ASP A 354 -40.22 25.01 0.28
C ASP A 354 -39.64 25.06 1.71
N GLU A 355 -39.56 23.92 2.38
CA GLU A 355 -38.95 23.77 3.71
C GLU A 355 -37.55 23.16 3.58
N PRO A 356 -36.49 23.74 4.18
CA PRO A 356 -35.14 23.19 4.07
C PRO A 356 -34.90 22.02 5.02
N ALA A 357 -34.31 20.94 4.50
CA ALA A 357 -33.87 19.79 5.29
C ALA A 357 -32.60 20.11 6.11
N ALA A 358 -32.60 19.69 7.38
CA ALA A 358 -31.47 19.86 8.30
C ALA A 358 -30.32 18.87 8.00
N PRO A 359 -29.05 19.28 8.15
CA PRO A 359 -27.91 18.39 7.98
C PRO A 359 -27.70 17.51 9.22
N GLY A 360 -27.61 16.20 9.01
CA GLY A 360 -27.28 15.22 10.03
C GLY A 360 -25.81 15.31 10.45
N SER A 361 -25.58 15.35 11.76
CA SER A 361 -24.25 15.31 12.37
C SER A 361 -23.69 13.88 12.39
N ALA A 362 -22.48 13.73 11.84
CA ALA A 362 -21.73 12.48 11.88
C ALA A 362 -21.29 12.18 13.32
N THR A 363 -21.74 11.04 13.86
CA THR A 363 -21.28 10.53 15.16
C THR A 363 -20.03 9.68 14.94
N ALA A 364 -19.00 9.83 15.77
CA ALA A 364 -17.77 9.06 15.70
C ALA A 364 -18.07 7.54 15.80
N SER A 365 -17.79 6.80 14.72
CA SER A 365 -18.15 5.39 14.59
C SER A 365 -17.16 4.47 15.31
N LYS A 366 -17.68 3.43 15.95
CA LYS A 366 -16.91 2.27 16.45
C LYS A 366 -16.28 1.53 15.26
N LEU A 367 -15.15 0.84 15.47
CA LEU A 367 -14.50 0.00 14.45
C LEU A 367 -15.50 -1.00 13.87
N ALA A 368 -15.54 -1.11 12.54
CA ALA A 368 -16.37 -2.08 11.84
C ALA A 368 -15.97 -3.52 12.21
N GLU A 369 -16.95 -4.31 12.64
CA GLU A 369 -16.78 -5.73 13.02
C GLU A 369 -17.28 -6.63 11.88
N GLY A 370 -16.64 -7.78 11.65
CA GLY A 370 -17.02 -8.70 10.59
C GLY A 370 -15.85 -9.46 9.97
N ARG A 371 -16.15 -10.18 8.89
CA ARG A 371 -15.15 -10.89 8.08
C ARG A 371 -14.90 -10.09 6.81
N PHE A 372 -13.65 -9.88 6.48
CA PHE A 372 -13.21 -9.08 5.34
C PHE A 372 -12.19 -9.88 4.52
N LEU A 373 -12.22 -9.69 3.21
CA LEU A 373 -11.13 -10.08 2.32
C LEU A 373 -10.42 -8.81 1.89
N CYS A 374 -9.13 -8.71 2.23
CA CYS A 374 -8.30 -7.56 1.93
C CYS A 374 -7.40 -7.88 0.73
N THR A 375 -7.68 -7.26 -0.41
CA THR A 375 -6.94 -7.44 -1.67
C THR A 375 -5.90 -6.34 -1.82
N ILE A 376 -4.68 -6.71 -2.20
CA ILE A 376 -3.56 -5.76 -2.34
C ILE A 376 -3.89 -4.68 -3.37
N ARG A 377 -3.41 -3.45 -3.13
CA ARG A 377 -3.45 -2.33 -4.06
C ARG A 377 -2.02 -2.02 -4.52
N PRO A 378 -1.52 -2.65 -5.61
CA PRO A 378 -0.14 -2.46 -6.06
C PRO A 378 0.17 -1.01 -6.41
N ASP A 379 -0.85 -0.26 -6.86
CA ASP A 379 -0.77 1.17 -7.17
C ASP A 379 -0.52 2.06 -5.94
N ARG A 380 -0.87 1.56 -4.74
CA ARG A 380 -0.71 2.24 -3.45
C ARG A 380 0.35 1.58 -2.55
N SER A 381 1.01 0.53 -3.05
CA SER A 381 1.95 -0.28 -2.26
C SER A 381 3.37 -0.11 -2.75
N ARG A 382 4.30 0.16 -1.84
CA ARG A 382 5.74 -0.02 -2.07
C ARG A 382 6.10 -1.42 -1.60
N ILE A 383 6.37 -2.32 -2.53
CA ILE A 383 6.58 -3.75 -2.28
C ILE A 383 8.05 -4.09 -2.56
N THR A 384 8.76 -4.60 -1.56
CA THR A 384 10.20 -4.89 -1.61
C THR A 384 10.52 -6.34 -1.26
N VAL A 385 9.79 -6.96 -0.33
CA VAL A 385 10.06 -8.33 0.17
C VAL A 385 8.82 -9.19 0.35
N SER A 386 7.64 -8.60 0.51
CA SER A 386 6.43 -9.33 0.84
C SER A 386 5.71 -9.89 -0.39
N ALA A 387 5.04 -11.03 -0.19
CA ALA A 387 4.09 -11.56 -1.15
C ALA A 387 2.86 -10.64 -1.27
N THR A 388 2.21 -10.65 -2.43
CA THR A 388 1.06 -9.80 -2.76
C THR A 388 -0.26 -10.57 -2.73
N THR A 389 -0.36 -11.59 -1.88
CA THR A 389 -1.56 -12.43 -1.75
C THR A 389 -2.65 -11.74 -0.93
N ASP A 390 -3.90 -12.08 -1.21
CA ASP A 390 -5.04 -11.56 -0.46
C ASP A 390 -5.01 -12.01 1.01
N VAL A 391 -5.42 -11.12 1.90
CA VAL A 391 -5.36 -11.32 3.36
C VAL A 391 -6.78 -11.41 3.92
N PRO A 392 -7.22 -12.56 4.41
CA PRO A 392 -8.47 -12.65 5.15
C PRO A 392 -8.30 -12.03 6.55
N VAL A 393 -9.22 -11.15 6.92
CA VAL A 393 -9.22 -10.43 8.20
C VAL A 393 -10.58 -10.59 8.87
N THR A 394 -10.62 -11.15 10.07
CA THR A 394 -11.82 -11.20 10.90
C THR A 394 -11.65 -10.25 12.07
N ILE A 395 -12.56 -9.30 12.23
CA ILE A 395 -12.54 -8.29 13.30
C ILE A 395 -13.70 -8.59 14.24
N SER A 396 -13.39 -8.87 15.50
CA SER A 396 -14.35 -9.03 16.59
C SER A 396 -14.27 -7.86 17.57
N GLY A 397 -15.25 -7.79 18.48
CA GLY A 397 -15.43 -6.68 19.40
C GLY A 397 -14.16 -6.31 20.17
N GLY A 398 -13.97 -5.00 20.38
CA GLY A 398 -12.79 -4.48 21.07
C GLY A 398 -11.52 -4.42 20.21
N GLY A 399 -11.60 -4.67 18.89
CA GLY A 399 -10.44 -4.60 17.99
C GLY A 399 -9.61 -5.88 17.96
N CYS A 400 -10.22 -7.02 18.27
CA CYS A 400 -9.57 -8.31 18.18
C CYS A 400 -9.56 -8.79 16.72
N VAL A 401 -8.38 -9.10 16.18
CA VAL A 401 -8.21 -9.54 14.80
C VAL A 401 -7.83 -11.02 14.75
N ASN A 402 -8.53 -11.76 13.89
CA ASN A 402 -8.39 -13.20 13.66
C ASN A 402 -8.43 -14.02 14.97
N ASP A 403 -9.23 -13.56 15.94
CA ASP A 403 -9.42 -14.13 17.28
C ASP A 403 -8.13 -14.41 18.06
N ARG A 404 -7.04 -13.71 17.71
CA ARG A 404 -5.70 -13.98 18.26
C ARG A 404 -4.92 -12.72 18.58
N THR A 405 -5.13 -11.66 17.82
CA THR A 405 -4.26 -10.49 17.85
C THR A 405 -5.06 -9.26 18.27
N GLN A 406 -4.76 -8.73 19.44
CA GLN A 406 -5.37 -7.49 19.91
C GLN A 406 -4.77 -6.28 19.18
N TYR A 407 -5.62 -5.49 18.53
CA TYR A 407 -5.25 -4.18 18.00
C TYR A 407 -5.65 -3.12 19.03
N ALA A 408 -4.93 -2.01 19.07
CA ALA A 408 -5.28 -0.85 19.88
C ALA A 408 -5.33 0.39 19.00
N GLN A 409 -6.12 1.39 19.38
CA GLN A 409 -6.22 2.62 18.62
C GLN A 409 -4.91 3.42 18.73
N GLY A 410 -4.35 3.80 17.59
CA GLY A 410 -3.20 4.70 17.48
C GLY A 410 -3.58 6.16 17.52
N SER A 411 -2.56 7.02 17.61
CA SER A 411 -2.71 8.47 17.55
C SER A 411 -3.22 8.99 16.19
N ASP A 412 -3.07 8.21 15.12
CA ASP A 412 -3.62 8.47 13.79
C ASP A 412 -5.09 8.04 13.64
N GLY A 413 -5.71 7.57 14.73
CA GLY A 413 -7.10 7.12 14.76
C GLY A 413 -7.32 5.71 14.17
N ARG A 414 -6.29 5.09 13.60
CA ARG A 414 -6.33 3.71 13.08
C ARG A 414 -6.15 2.71 14.20
N TRP A 415 -6.74 1.53 14.04
CA TRP A 415 -6.49 0.40 14.92
C TRP A 415 -5.22 -0.30 14.47
N GLN A 416 -4.28 -0.54 15.37
CA GLN A 416 -2.96 -1.02 15.00
C GLN A 416 -2.40 -2.07 15.95
N ARG A 417 -1.58 -2.95 15.37
CA ARG A 417 -0.72 -3.90 16.06
C ARG A 417 0.71 -3.80 15.57
N ILE A 418 1.65 -3.70 16.50
CA ILE A 418 3.09 -3.86 16.21
C ILE A 418 3.51 -5.29 16.54
N LEU A 419 4.06 -5.98 15.54
CA LEU A 419 4.58 -7.33 15.63
C LEU A 419 6.10 -7.29 15.60
N VAL A 420 6.72 -7.80 16.67
CA VAL A 420 8.17 -7.96 16.78
C VAL A 420 8.46 -9.46 16.95
N PRO A 421 8.77 -10.21 15.88
CA PRO A 421 9.12 -11.62 15.95
C PRO A 421 10.46 -11.89 16.63
N ASN A 422 10.66 -13.14 17.07
CA ASN A 422 11.90 -13.57 17.74
C ASN A 422 13.00 -13.99 16.76
N ASP A 423 12.59 -14.52 15.61
CA ASP A 423 13.44 -15.23 14.65
C ASP A 423 13.60 -14.51 13.31
N GLU A 424 12.90 -13.38 13.12
CA GLU A 424 13.06 -12.51 11.95
C GLU A 424 13.65 -11.16 12.36
N ALA A 425 14.41 -10.56 11.45
CA ALA A 425 14.95 -9.21 11.57
C ALA A 425 13.99 -8.15 11.00
N THR A 426 12.69 -8.33 11.22
CA THR A 426 11.65 -7.42 10.74
C THR A 426 10.73 -7.00 11.87
N VAL A 427 10.30 -5.74 11.88
CA VAL A 427 9.19 -5.27 12.71
C VAL A 427 8.05 -4.87 11.78
N THR A 428 6.84 -5.31 12.10
CA THR A 428 5.67 -5.05 11.27
C THR A 428 4.65 -4.24 12.04
N ILE A 429 4.12 -3.18 11.42
CA ILE A 429 3.00 -2.40 11.92
C ILE A 429 1.82 -2.67 11.01
N ALA A 430 0.86 -3.45 11.51
CA ALA A 430 -0.39 -3.71 10.85
C ALA A 430 -1.45 -2.73 11.35
N SER A 431 -2.17 -2.04 10.47
CA SER A 431 -3.20 -1.08 10.86
C SER A 431 -4.45 -1.14 9.98
N ILE A 432 -5.62 -0.97 10.60
CA ILE A 432 -6.94 -1.00 9.98
C ILE A 432 -7.62 0.34 10.27
N ASP A 433 -8.25 0.93 9.27
CA ASP A 433 -9.06 2.14 9.45
C ASP A 433 -10.37 1.83 10.19
N GLN A 434 -11.10 2.85 10.65
CA GLN A 434 -12.31 2.63 11.45
C GLN A 434 -13.44 1.92 10.69
N ALA A 435 -13.50 2.11 9.36
CA ALA A 435 -14.52 1.46 8.53
C ALA A 435 -14.13 0.03 8.10
N ALA A 436 -12.91 -0.42 8.42
CA ALA A 436 -12.33 -1.67 7.93
C ALA A 436 -12.37 -1.79 6.39
N GLU A 437 -12.21 -0.67 5.70
CA GLU A 437 -12.11 -0.60 4.24
C GLU A 437 -10.65 -0.64 3.76
N GLU A 438 -9.69 -0.29 4.62
CA GLU A 438 -8.28 -0.26 4.32
C GLU A 438 -7.45 -0.96 5.40
N TYR A 439 -6.71 -1.98 4.98
CA TYR A 439 -5.69 -2.63 5.79
C TYR A 439 -4.30 -2.22 5.29
N ARG A 440 -3.44 -1.76 6.18
CA ARG A 440 -2.07 -1.30 5.87
C ARG A 440 -1.07 -2.11 6.67
N VAL A 441 0.00 -2.53 6.01
CA VAL A 441 1.14 -3.22 6.64
C VAL A 441 2.41 -2.44 6.31
N ASP A 442 3.00 -1.81 7.31
CA ASP A 442 4.30 -1.16 7.22
C ASP A 442 5.37 -2.10 7.79
N ARG A 443 6.41 -2.43 7.00
CA ARG A 443 7.51 -3.30 7.45
C ARG A 443 8.82 -2.56 7.55
N TYR A 444 9.49 -2.77 8.67
CA TYR A 444 10.81 -2.23 8.98
C TYR A 444 11.80 -3.37 8.98
N LEU A 445 12.77 -3.30 8.07
CA LEU A 445 13.88 -4.25 7.99
C LEU A 445 15.02 -3.67 8.82
N LEU A 446 15.23 -4.23 10.02
CA LEU A 446 16.09 -3.63 11.04
C LEU A 446 17.43 -4.37 11.19
N ASP A 447 18.45 -3.64 11.64
CA ASP A 447 19.72 -4.22 12.11
C ASP A 447 19.56 -4.98 13.44
N ALA A 448 20.56 -5.79 13.78
CA ALA A 448 20.55 -6.61 14.98
C ALA A 448 20.37 -5.82 16.29
N ASP A 449 20.98 -4.64 16.41
CA ASP A 449 20.92 -3.83 17.64
C ASP A 449 19.52 -3.23 17.83
N THR A 450 18.96 -2.67 16.76
CA THR A 450 17.60 -2.12 16.76
C THR A 450 16.56 -3.21 17.01
N MET A 451 16.73 -4.41 16.43
CA MET A 451 15.87 -5.56 16.73
C MET A 451 15.96 -6.00 18.19
N THR A 452 17.15 -5.99 18.77
CA THR A 452 17.35 -6.34 20.19
C THR A 452 16.58 -5.38 21.09
N LYS A 453 16.72 -4.07 20.86
CA LYS A 453 15.95 -3.04 21.59
C LYS A 453 14.45 -3.21 21.42
N ALA A 454 13.97 -3.45 20.19
CA ALA A 454 12.55 -3.67 19.93
C ALA A 454 12.01 -4.90 20.67
N ARG A 455 12.78 -5.99 20.74
CA ARG A 455 12.41 -7.22 21.46
C ARG A 455 12.42 -7.03 22.98
N GLU A 456 13.34 -6.24 23.52
CA GLU A 456 13.38 -5.85 24.93
C GLU A 456 12.14 -5.03 25.32
N ILE A 457 11.78 -4.03 24.52
CA ILE A 457 10.56 -3.23 24.76
C ILE A 457 9.31 -4.12 24.68
N ARG A 458 9.23 -4.99 23.66
CA ARG A 458 8.14 -5.96 23.49
C ARG A 458 8.03 -6.92 24.68
N ALA A 459 9.12 -7.26 25.37
CA ALA A 459 9.08 -8.17 26.52
C ALA A 459 8.22 -7.64 27.67
N GLY A 460 7.98 -6.32 27.73
CA GLY A 460 7.05 -5.69 28.68
C GLY A 460 5.56 -5.86 28.33
N VAL A 461 5.21 -6.41 27.15
CA VAL A 461 3.81 -6.60 26.74
C VAL A 461 3.21 -7.78 27.48
N THR A 462 2.27 -7.50 28.38
CA THR A 462 1.61 -8.48 29.25
C THR A 462 0.34 -9.07 28.64
N LEU A 463 -0.24 -8.41 27.64
CA LEU A 463 -1.49 -8.84 27.02
C LEU A 463 -1.27 -10.04 26.09
N LYS A 464 -1.82 -11.20 26.48
CA LYS A 464 -1.67 -12.48 25.77
C LYS A 464 -2.88 -12.89 24.93
N SER A 465 -4.04 -12.29 25.20
CA SER A 465 -5.30 -12.58 24.52
C SER A 465 -6.05 -11.29 24.23
N CYS A 466 -7.04 -11.36 23.36
CA CYS A 466 -7.92 -10.24 23.12
C CYS A 466 -8.71 -9.85 24.38
N THR A 467 -9.02 -8.56 24.49
CA THR A 467 -9.69 -7.96 25.65
C THR A 467 -10.60 -6.82 25.20
N ALA A 468 -11.64 -6.56 25.98
CA ALA A 468 -12.49 -5.39 25.84
C ALA A 468 -12.22 -4.34 26.94
N ASP A 469 -11.27 -4.59 27.85
CA ASP A 469 -10.92 -3.69 28.93
C ASP A 469 -10.17 -2.45 28.40
N ALA A 470 -10.74 -1.27 28.63
CA ALA A 470 -10.20 -0.01 28.14
C ALA A 470 -8.80 0.32 28.71
N ASN A 471 -8.50 -0.06 29.96
CA ASN A 471 -7.20 0.16 30.57
C ASN A 471 -6.13 -0.75 29.96
N GLU A 472 -6.46 -2.01 29.69
CA GLU A 472 -5.56 -2.95 29.01
C GLU A 472 -5.27 -2.50 27.57
N LEU A 473 -6.30 -2.00 26.85
CA LEU A 473 -6.13 -1.44 25.50
C LEU A 473 -5.26 -0.17 25.50
N ALA A 474 -5.44 0.72 26.47
CA ALA A 474 -4.60 1.92 26.63
C ALA A 474 -3.15 1.56 27.00
N GLY A 475 -2.96 0.54 27.84
CA GLY A 475 -1.65 -0.01 28.16
C GLY A 475 -0.95 -0.59 26.93
N LEU A 476 -1.68 -1.36 26.10
CA LEU A 476 -1.16 -1.86 24.83
C LEU A 476 -0.79 -0.71 23.87
N ALA A 477 -1.64 0.30 23.72
CA ALA A 477 -1.35 1.47 22.88
C ALA A 477 -0.03 2.15 23.31
N THR A 478 0.13 2.42 24.61
CA THR A 478 1.35 3.00 25.19
C THR A 478 2.60 2.17 24.88
N GLN A 479 2.51 0.84 25.02
CA GLN A 479 3.62 -0.06 24.72
C GLN A 479 3.98 -0.08 23.23
N GLN A 480 2.99 -0.05 22.35
CA GLN A 480 3.21 0.02 20.91
C GLN A 480 3.86 1.34 20.52
N ASP A 481 3.48 2.46 21.13
CA ASP A 481 4.12 3.75 20.89
C ASP A 481 5.58 3.75 21.36
N ALA A 482 5.90 3.06 22.47
CA ALA A 482 7.28 2.85 22.90
C ALA A 482 8.09 2.06 21.85
N ILE A 483 7.56 0.95 21.32
CA ILE A 483 8.23 0.21 20.24
C ILE A 483 8.40 1.10 19.01
N ARG A 484 7.36 1.84 18.60
CA ARG A 484 7.39 2.74 17.43
C ARG A 484 8.49 3.78 17.54
N SER A 485 8.69 4.36 18.73
CA SER A 485 9.74 5.36 18.96
C SER A 485 11.18 4.84 18.78
N ALA A 486 11.37 3.52 18.83
CA ALA A 486 12.64 2.87 18.55
C ALA A 486 12.84 2.53 17.05
N LEU A 487 11.82 2.71 16.22
CA LEU A 487 11.87 2.41 14.79
C LEU A 487 12.35 3.63 13.97
N PRO A 488 12.93 3.40 12.78
CA PRO A 488 13.15 4.45 11.80
C PRO A 488 11.87 5.24 11.48
N ALA A 489 12.01 6.48 11.00
CA ALA A 489 10.86 7.34 10.73
C ALA A 489 9.98 6.83 9.58
N ALA A 490 10.58 6.15 8.59
CA ALA A 490 9.87 5.55 7.46
C ALA A 490 10.15 4.04 7.43
N PRO A 491 9.16 3.21 7.06
CA PRO A 491 9.38 1.79 6.83
C PRO A 491 10.22 1.55 5.56
N ASN A 492 10.64 0.31 5.33
CA ASN A 492 11.22 -0.12 4.05
C ASN A 492 10.12 -0.51 3.04
N GLU A 493 9.02 -1.04 3.56
CA GLU A 493 7.91 -1.56 2.76
C GLU A 493 6.58 -1.06 3.30
N ARG A 494 5.64 -0.77 2.40
CA ARG A 494 4.24 -0.44 2.72
C ARG A 494 3.31 -1.19 1.78
N LEU A 495 2.52 -2.07 2.35
CA LEU A 495 1.46 -2.79 1.66
C LEU A 495 0.13 -2.15 2.03
N VAL A 496 -0.64 -1.74 1.03
CA VAL A 496 -1.98 -1.18 1.20
C VAL A 496 -2.97 -2.13 0.57
N TYR A 497 -3.97 -2.53 1.34
CA TYR A 497 -5.02 -3.45 0.91
C TYR A 497 -6.37 -2.75 0.97
N ARG A 498 -7.23 -3.05 0.00
CA ARG A 498 -8.65 -2.70 0.06
C ARG A 498 -9.42 -3.89 0.61
N CYS A 499 -10.14 -3.67 1.71
CA CYS A 499 -10.92 -4.69 2.38
C CYS A 499 -12.40 -4.60 1.97
N GLN A 500 -13.01 -5.75 1.71
CA GLN A 500 -14.44 -5.87 1.41
C GLN A 500 -15.10 -6.88 2.35
N PRO A 501 -16.32 -6.61 2.84
CA PRO A 501 -17.05 -7.56 3.68
C PRO A 501 -17.30 -8.87 2.92
N LEU A 502 -16.98 -9.99 3.55
CA LEU A 502 -17.34 -11.32 3.06
C LEU A 502 -18.79 -11.64 3.45
N ALA A 503 -19.62 -12.01 2.47
CA ALA A 503 -21.00 -12.43 2.71
C ALA A 503 -21.05 -13.62 3.69
N LYS A 504 -22.04 -13.64 4.59
CA LYS A 504 -22.28 -14.76 5.51
C LYS A 504 -22.51 -16.05 4.69
N GLY A 505 -21.52 -16.95 4.69
CA GLY A 505 -21.58 -18.25 4.01
C GLY A 505 -20.45 -18.51 3.00
N ALA A 506 -19.65 -17.50 2.63
CA ALA A 506 -18.47 -17.72 1.80
C ALA A 506 -17.34 -18.35 2.65
N ALA A 507 -17.02 -19.61 2.38
CA ALA A 507 -15.78 -20.21 2.84
C ALA A 507 -14.61 -19.50 2.14
N ALA A 508 -13.58 -19.12 2.90
CA ALA A 508 -12.30 -18.74 2.31
C ALA A 508 -11.71 -20.02 1.70
N GLN A 509 -11.50 -20.02 0.38
CA GLN A 509 -10.72 -21.07 -0.29
C GLN A 509 -9.24 -20.74 -0.20
#